data_AF-A0ABC8UM16-F1
#
_entry.id   AF-A0ABC8UM16-F1
#
_cell.length_a   1.000
_cell.length_b   1.000
_cell.length_c   1.000
_cell.angle_alpha   90.00
_cell.angle_beta   90.00
_cell.angle_gamma   90.00
#
_symmetry.space_group_name_H-M   'P 1'
#
loop_
_entity.id
_entity.type
_entity.pdbx_description
1 polymer ?
#
loop_
_entity_poly.entity_id
_entity_poly.type
_entity_poly.pdbx_seq_one_letter_code
_entity_poly.pdbx_strand_id
1 'polypeptide(L)'
;MLSKYDIQGIEISRHQMGLLLSCAFCCRCTNVHTHICHKMLKAYISDWYRMSETPFRPREKLIEKQKYFQSIHKHTYLKGPLDKVTSVAIPAALAATSLYMIARGIYNLSHGIGKKE
;
A
#
# COMPACT_ATOMS: atom_id res chain seq x y z
N MET A 1 -1.48 10.71 -39.93
CA MET A 1 -0.99 9.35 -39.60
C MET A 1 0.40 9.44 -39.01
N LEU A 2 0.53 9.43 -37.68
CA LEU A 2 1.72 8.93 -36.99
C LEU A 2 1.27 8.49 -35.57
N SER A 3 1.05 7.18 -35.49
CA SER A 3 1.18 6.29 -34.33
C SER A 3 0.74 6.76 -32.94
N LYS A 4 -0.46 6.31 -32.56
CA LYS A 4 -0.89 6.13 -31.17
C LYS A 4 0.03 5.11 -30.49
N TYR A 5 0.94 5.57 -29.64
CA TYR A 5 1.43 4.79 -28.50
C TYR A 5 1.30 5.66 -27.26
N ASP A 6 0.16 5.50 -26.59
CA ASP A 6 -0.10 5.94 -25.23
C ASP A 6 0.94 5.28 -24.30
N ILE A 7 2.07 5.98 -24.08
CA ILE A 7 3.02 5.66 -23.03
C ILE A 7 2.39 6.16 -21.72
N GLN A 8 1.43 5.38 -21.20
CA GLN A 8 0.83 5.64 -19.90
C GLN A 8 1.87 5.38 -18.80
N GLY A 9 2.26 6.47 -18.11
CA GLY A 9 2.36 6.45 -16.65
C GLY A 9 3.52 5.68 -16.01
N ILE A 10 4.71 5.69 -16.61
CA ILE A 10 5.93 5.31 -15.88
C ILE A 10 6.48 6.56 -15.19
N GLU A 11 5.94 6.89 -14.02
CA GLU A 11 6.64 7.77 -13.08
C GLU A 11 7.82 6.96 -12.51
N ILE A 12 8.96 7.01 -13.22
CA ILE A 12 10.21 6.41 -12.75
C ILE A 12 10.56 7.14 -11.45
N SER A 13 10.34 6.47 -10.32
CA SER A 13 10.73 6.98 -9.00
C SER A 13 12.21 7.37 -9.05
N ARG A 14 12.50 8.66 -8.83
CA ARG A 14 13.84 9.28 -8.81
C ARG A 14 14.86 8.48 -7.98
N HIS A 15 14.38 7.64 -7.07
CA HIS A 15 15.20 6.79 -6.21
C HIS A 15 15.90 5.63 -6.93
N GLN A 16 15.37 5.12 -8.04
CA GLN A 16 15.99 4.01 -8.81
C GLN A 16 17.04 4.51 -9.82
N MET A 17 16.92 5.74 -10.33
CA MET A 17 17.96 6.36 -11.15
C MET A 17 19.22 6.74 -10.34
N GLY A 18 19.06 7.05 -9.05
CA GLY A 18 20.18 7.41 -8.17
C GLY A 18 21.21 6.29 -8.01
N LEU A 19 20.77 5.02 -7.93
CA LEU A 19 21.69 3.87 -7.77
C LEU A 19 22.47 3.55 -9.05
N LEU A 20 21.87 3.74 -10.22
CA LEU A 20 22.55 3.52 -11.50
C LEU A 20 23.62 4.60 -11.76
N LEU A 21 23.37 5.85 -11.35
CA LEU A 21 24.33 6.95 -11.46
C LEU A 21 25.44 6.88 -10.39
N SER A 22 25.17 6.37 -9.18
CA SER A 22 26.21 6.20 -8.15
C SER A 22 27.24 5.14 -8.51
N CYS A 23 26.86 4.11 -9.30
CA CYS A 23 27.79 3.08 -9.74
C CYS A 23 28.77 3.59 -10.82
N ALA A 24 28.34 4.55 -11.65
CA ALA A 24 29.18 5.13 -12.69
C ALA A 24 30.31 6.04 -12.14
N PHE A 25 30.12 6.62 -10.95
CA PHE A 25 31.11 7.51 -10.34
C PHE A 25 32.19 6.81 -9.50
N CYS A 26 31.96 5.56 -9.07
CA CYS A 26 32.87 4.86 -8.15
C CYS A 26 33.87 3.91 -8.85
N CYS A 27 33.71 3.61 -10.15
CA CYS A 27 34.62 2.70 -10.86
C CYS A 27 35.68 3.45 -11.67
N ARG A 28 36.90 3.50 -11.14
CA ARG A 28 38.11 3.67 -11.95
C ARG A 28 38.21 2.46 -12.89
N CYS A 29 37.79 2.63 -14.14
CA CYS A 29 37.55 1.56 -15.12
C CYS A 29 38.82 0.74 -15.45
N THR A 30 38.84 -0.52 -15.04
CA THR A 30 39.57 -1.60 -15.74
C THR A 30 38.63 -2.26 -16.75
N ASN A 31 39.16 -2.67 -17.91
CA ASN A 31 38.40 -3.21 -19.06
C ASN A 31 37.50 -4.44 -18.75
N VAL A 32 37.70 -5.10 -17.61
CA VAL A 32 36.92 -6.29 -17.20
C VAL A 32 35.58 -5.91 -16.56
N HIS A 33 35.47 -4.72 -15.95
CA HIS A 33 34.26 -4.31 -15.23
C HIS A 33 33.12 -3.86 -16.16
N THR A 34 33.45 -3.35 -17.36
CA THR A 34 32.48 -2.90 -18.36
C THR A 34 31.63 -4.05 -18.90
N HIS A 35 32.22 -5.22 -19.11
CA HIS A 35 31.52 -6.43 -19.58
C HIS A 35 30.54 -6.99 -18.55
N ILE A 36 30.90 -6.92 -17.27
CA ILE A 36 30.05 -7.38 -16.16
C ILE A 36 28.87 -6.43 -15.98
N CYS A 37 29.11 -5.11 -16.01
CA CYS A 37 28.04 -4.10 -15.95
C CYS A 37 27.06 -4.23 -17.12
N HIS A 38 27.54 -4.45 -18.35
CA HIS A 38 26.66 -4.59 -19.50
C HIS A 38 25.83 -5.89 -19.45
N LYS A 39 26.39 -6.99 -18.92
CA LYS A 39 25.63 -8.23 -18.68
C LYS A 39 24.57 -8.06 -17.60
N MET A 40 24.89 -7.37 -16.51
CA MET A 40 23.95 -7.05 -15.42
C MET A 40 22.80 -6.16 -15.91
N LEU A 41 23.09 -5.12 -16.69
CA LEU A 41 22.08 -4.25 -17.28
C LEU A 41 21.15 -5.03 -18.24
N LYS A 42 21.72 -5.89 -19.10
CA LYS A 42 20.91 -6.74 -20.00
C LYS A 42 20.05 -7.75 -19.23
N ALA A 43 20.56 -8.33 -18.15
CA ALA A 43 19.80 -9.23 -17.29
C ALA A 43 18.64 -8.50 -16.61
N TYR A 44 18.90 -7.33 -16.02
CA TYR A 44 17.88 -6.48 -15.38
C TYR A 44 16.79 -6.04 -16.38
N ILE A 45 17.18 -5.62 -17.58
CA ILE A 45 16.23 -5.25 -18.65
C ILE A 45 15.42 -6.48 -19.11
N SER A 46 16.04 -7.65 -19.22
CA SER A 46 15.34 -8.88 -19.64
C SER A 46 14.33 -9.40 -18.61
N ASP A 47 14.63 -9.23 -17.32
CA ASP A 47 13.76 -9.61 -16.22
C ASP A 47 12.53 -8.68 -16.15
N TRP A 48 12.75 -7.37 -16.32
CA TRP A 48 11.70 -6.36 -16.43
C TRP A 48 10.65 -6.65 -17.51
N TYR A 49 11.06 -7.21 -18.66
CA TYR A 49 10.16 -7.49 -19.77
C TYR A 49 9.26 -8.72 -19.54
N ARG A 50 9.63 -9.58 -18.57
CA ARG A 50 8.95 -10.85 -18.29
C ARG A 50 7.75 -10.72 -17.33
N MET A 51 7.48 -9.52 -16.81
CA MET A 51 6.32 -9.20 -15.94
C MET A 51 5.06 -8.74 -16.71
N SER A 52 4.92 -9.08 -17.99
CA SER A 52 3.87 -8.53 -18.87
C SER A 52 2.55 -9.31 -18.87
N GLU A 53 2.21 -10.03 -17.80
CA GLU A 53 0.85 -10.56 -17.66
C GLU A 53 -0.11 -9.41 -17.32
N THR A 54 -1.12 -9.22 -18.17
CA THR A 54 -2.14 -8.20 -17.93
C THR A 54 -2.89 -8.54 -16.64
N PRO A 55 -3.07 -7.59 -15.72
CA PRO A 55 -3.73 -7.83 -14.45
C PRO A 55 -5.15 -8.39 -14.65
N PHE A 56 -5.60 -9.29 -13.76
CA PHE A 56 -6.93 -9.89 -13.79
C PHE A 56 -8.10 -8.89 -13.81
N ARG A 57 -7.85 -7.63 -13.45
CA ARG A 57 -8.82 -6.54 -13.48
C ARG A 57 -8.29 -5.35 -14.28
N PRO A 58 -9.14 -4.70 -15.10
CA PRO A 58 -8.81 -3.45 -15.78
C PRO A 58 -8.32 -2.38 -14.79
N ARG A 59 -7.26 -1.65 -15.14
CA ARG A 59 -6.64 -0.62 -14.29
C ARG A 59 -7.48 0.66 -14.20
N GLU A 60 -8.40 0.86 -15.13
CA GLU A 60 -9.33 1.99 -15.21
C GLU A 60 -10.15 2.10 -13.92
N LYS A 61 -10.63 0.98 -13.39
CA LYS A 61 -11.39 0.93 -12.13
C LYS A 61 -10.57 1.38 -10.91
N LEU A 62 -9.26 1.14 -10.91
CA LEU A 62 -8.39 1.58 -9.82
C LEU A 62 -8.18 3.09 -9.87
N ILE A 63 -7.98 3.65 -11.06
CA ILE A 63 -7.79 5.08 -11.27
C ILE A 63 -9.04 5.86 -10.84
N GLU A 64 -10.24 5.34 -11.14
CA GLU A 64 -11.50 5.93 -10.69
C GLU A 64 -11.60 5.98 -9.16
N LYS A 65 -11.27 4.88 -8.48
CA LYS A 65 -11.27 4.82 -7.01
C LYS A 65 -10.19 5.72 -6.41
N GLN A 66 -9.01 5.77 -7.02
CA GLN A 66 -7.93 6.67 -6.60
C GLN A 66 -8.36 8.13 -6.68
N LYS A 67 -8.95 8.57 -7.80
CA LYS A 67 -9.49 9.92 -7.94
C LYS A 67 -10.55 10.23 -6.88
N TYR A 68 -11.47 9.29 -6.62
CA TYR A 68 -12.50 9.43 -5.59
C TYR A 68 -11.92 9.56 -4.17
N PHE A 69 -10.98 8.72 -3.78
CA PHE A 69 -10.40 8.75 -2.42
C PHE A 69 -9.37 9.86 -2.21
N GLN A 70 -8.78 10.38 -3.28
CA GLN A 70 -7.83 11.51 -3.25
C GLN A 70 -8.55 12.86 -3.22
N SER A 71 -9.76 12.98 -3.80
CA SER A 71 -10.54 14.23 -3.75
C SER A 71 -11.14 14.52 -2.38
N ILE A 72 -11.21 13.53 -1.48
CA ILE A 72 -11.80 13.66 -0.15
C ILE A 72 -10.74 14.08 0.88
N HIS A 73 -10.88 15.29 1.43
CA HIS A 73 -10.04 15.81 2.51
C HIS A 73 -10.53 15.37 3.91
N LYS A 74 -10.47 14.06 4.18
CA LYS A 74 -10.77 13.45 5.50
C LYS A 74 -9.66 12.49 5.91
N HIS A 75 -9.61 12.14 7.21
CA HIS A 75 -8.73 11.09 7.71
C HIS A 75 -9.04 9.73 7.05
N THR A 76 -8.01 8.89 6.93
CA THR A 76 -8.02 7.64 6.14
C THR A 76 -9.17 6.70 6.47
N TYR A 77 -9.55 6.59 7.75
CA TYR A 77 -10.59 5.68 8.23
C TYR A 77 -12.03 6.23 8.11
N LEU A 78 -12.21 7.40 7.49
CA LEU A 78 -13.50 8.09 7.31
C LEU A 78 -13.75 8.50 5.86
N LYS A 79 -12.97 7.97 4.91
CA LYS A 79 -13.05 8.37 3.51
C LYS A 79 -14.29 7.79 2.83
N GLY A 80 -14.56 6.51 3.03
CA GLY A 80 -15.72 5.83 2.48
C GLY A 80 -17.00 6.03 3.30
N PRO A 81 -18.18 5.90 2.67
CA PRO A 81 -19.45 5.90 3.39
C PRO A 81 -19.60 4.69 4.31
N LEU A 82 -19.11 3.51 3.87
CA LEU A 82 -19.10 2.30 4.69
C LEU A 82 -18.11 2.41 5.86
N ASP A 83 -17.02 3.16 5.68
CA ASP A 83 -16.00 3.33 6.72
C ASP A 83 -16.56 4.01 7.97
N LYS A 84 -17.58 4.85 7.84
CA LYS A 84 -18.29 5.44 9.00
C LYS A 84 -18.98 4.36 9.85
N VAL A 85 -19.61 3.38 9.21
CA VAL A 85 -20.29 2.30 9.93
C VAL A 85 -19.26 1.37 10.58
N THR A 86 -18.25 0.96 9.82
CA THR A 86 -17.25 -0.03 10.28
C THR A 86 -16.25 0.53 11.27
N SER A 87 -15.92 1.83 11.18
CA SER A 87 -14.88 2.44 12.02
C SER A 87 -15.44 3.26 13.19
N VAL A 88 -16.71 3.67 13.15
CA VAL A 88 -17.33 4.45 14.24
C VAL A 88 -18.44 3.64 14.93
N ALA A 89 -19.46 3.21 14.18
CA ALA A 89 -20.66 2.62 14.80
C ALA A 89 -20.38 1.26 15.44
N ILE A 90 -19.80 0.32 14.70
CA ILE A 90 -19.52 -1.04 15.20
C ILE A 90 -18.52 -1.01 16.37
N PRO A 91 -17.36 -0.32 16.26
CA PRO A 91 -16.40 -0.29 17.36
C PRO A 91 -16.94 0.44 18.59
N ALA A 92 -17.71 1.53 18.42
CA ALA A 92 -18.30 2.24 19.56
C ALA A 92 -19.34 1.39 20.30
N ALA A 93 -20.24 0.71 19.56
CA ALA A 93 -21.24 -0.17 20.17
C ALA A 93 -20.58 -1.35 20.90
N LEU A 94 -19.54 -1.94 20.31
CA LEU A 94 -18.80 -3.03 20.91
C LEU A 94 -17.98 -2.57 22.14
N ALA A 95 -17.35 -1.41 22.08
CA ALA A 95 -16.64 -0.82 23.20
C ALA A 95 -17.60 -0.50 24.36
N ALA A 96 -18.75 0.10 24.08
CA ALA A 96 -19.74 0.42 25.11
C ALA A 96 -20.29 -0.82 25.80
N THR A 97 -20.66 -1.85 25.04
CA THR A 97 -21.20 -3.09 25.60
C THR A 97 -20.16 -3.88 26.39
N SER A 98 -18.94 -3.99 25.89
CA SER A 98 -17.83 -4.64 26.60
C SER A 98 -17.48 -3.90 27.89
N LEU A 99 -17.35 -2.58 27.87
CA LEU A 99 -17.09 -1.78 29.06
C LEU A 99 -18.20 -1.91 30.10
N TYR A 100 -19.47 -1.92 29.67
CA TYR A 100 -20.59 -2.13 30.58
C TYR A 100 -20.52 -3.49 31.28
N MET A 101 -20.24 -4.57 30.53
CA MET A 101 -20.10 -5.91 31.11
C MET A 101 -18.92 -6.00 32.07
N ILE A 102 -17.79 -5.39 31.72
CA ILE A 102 -16.60 -5.35 32.58
C ILE A 102 -16.90 -4.58 33.87
N ALA A 103 -17.50 -3.39 33.76
CA ALA A 103 -17.84 -2.57 34.92
C ALA A 103 -18.78 -3.30 35.88
N ARG A 104 -19.83 -3.96 35.34
CA ARG A 104 -20.75 -4.77 36.13
C ARG A 104 -20.07 -5.98 36.76
N GLY A 105 -19.16 -6.63 36.03
CA GLY A 105 -18.37 -7.74 36.53
C GLY A 105 -17.50 -7.35 37.72
N ILE A 106 -16.77 -6.23 37.62
CA ILE A 106 -15.95 -5.68 38.71
C ILE A 106 -16.82 -5.26 39.89
N TYR A 107 -17.97 -4.63 39.64
CA TYR A 107 -18.91 -4.25 40.69
C TYR A 107 -19.42 -5.47 41.47
N ASN A 108 -19.88 -6.50 40.78
CA ASN A 108 -20.38 -7.72 41.42
C ASN A 108 -19.27 -8.44 42.21
N LEU A 109 -18.05 -8.51 41.64
CA LEU A 109 -16.89 -9.11 42.31
C LEU A 109 -16.49 -8.35 43.58
N SER A 110 -16.42 -7.02 43.51
CA SER A 110 -16.04 -6.16 44.64
C SER A 110 -17.07 -6.16 45.79
N HIS A 111 -18.36 -6.34 45.47
CA HIS A 111 -19.43 -6.38 46.48
C HIS A 111 -19.79 -7.81 46.91
N GLY A 112 -19.10 -8.84 46.39
CA GLY A 112 -19.36 -10.24 46.71
C GLY A 112 -20.73 -10.76 46.28
N ILE A 113 -21.36 -10.11 45.28
CA ILE A 113 -22.69 -10.41 44.76
C ILE A 113 -22.58 -11.44 43.62
N GLY A 114 -23.53 -12.38 43.53
CA GLY A 114 -23.59 -13.35 42.43
C GLY A 114 -22.85 -14.66 42.69
N LYS A 115 -22.62 -15.00 43.96
CA LYS A 115 -22.20 -16.36 44.35
C LYS A 115 -23.36 -17.33 44.03
N LYS A 116 -23.03 -18.44 43.37
CA LYS A 116 -23.95 -19.57 43.24
C LYS A 116 -23.95 -20.34 44.56
N GLU A 117 -25.10 -20.90 44.91
CA GLU A 117 -25.27 -21.81 46.05
C GLU A 117 -24.40 -23.07 45.90
#